data_AF-A0A0D8Y536-F1
#
_entry.id   AF-A0A0D8Y536-F1
#
_cell.length_a   1.000
_cell.length_b   1.000
_cell.length_c   1.000
_cell.angle_alpha   90.00
_cell.angle_beta   90.00
_cell.angle_gamma   90.00
#
_symmetry.space_group_name_H-M   'P 1'
#
loop_
_entity.id
_entity.type
_entity.pdbx_description
1 polymer ?
#
loop_
_entity_poly.entity_id
_entity_poly.type
_entity_poly.pdbx_seq_one_letter_code
_entity_poly.pdbx_strand_id
1 'polypeptide(L)'
;MHCVVGESAWLHLGLIAHMVRFNRNLFANVKYAQSAVSTYPSGTMGYIICSKSDIDVTTPSRFLTKDDIQKMKLRYYNSQLHSAAFVLPEFIKKNFIGED
;
A
#
# COMPACT_ATOMS: atom_id res chain seq x y z
N MET A 1 8.77 10.00 -4.07
CA MET A 1 7.77 9.03 -3.59
C MET A 1 6.80 9.77 -2.70
N HIS A 2 5.50 9.60 -2.90
CA HIS A 2 4.43 10.24 -2.13
C HIS A 2 3.51 9.15 -1.59
N CYS A 3 3.07 9.26 -0.33
CA CYS A 3 2.16 8.31 0.30
C CYS A 3 0.99 9.08 0.89
N VAL A 4 -0.23 8.65 0.59
CA VAL A 4 -1.45 9.20 1.17
C VAL A 4 -2.30 8.08 1.78
N VAL A 5 -3.11 8.46 2.77
CA VAL A 5 -4.14 7.56 3.30
C VAL A 5 -5.10 7.19 2.18
N GLY A 6 -5.35 5.90 2.02
CA GLY A 6 -6.13 5.31 0.94
C GLY A 6 -7.44 4.68 1.40
N GLU A 7 -7.99 5.14 2.52
CA GLU A 7 -9.26 4.66 3.11
C GLU A 7 -9.30 3.13 3.35
N SER A 8 -10.46 2.62 3.78
CA SER A 8 -10.69 1.18 3.93
C SER A 8 -11.33 0.61 2.67
N ALA A 9 -10.66 -0.36 2.03
CA ALA A 9 -11.16 -1.03 0.83
C ALA A 9 -12.43 -1.86 1.05
N TRP A 10 -12.77 -2.17 2.30
CA TRP A 10 -14.03 -2.83 2.66
C TRP A 10 -15.24 -1.91 2.55
N LEU A 11 -15.04 -0.60 2.67
CA LEU A 11 -16.11 0.40 2.70
C LEU A 11 -16.13 1.28 1.46
N HIS A 12 -14.96 1.66 0.95
CA HIS A 12 -14.81 2.75 -0.02
C HIS A 12 -14.10 2.32 -1.31
N LEU A 13 -14.27 1.08 -1.75
CA LEU A 13 -13.53 0.51 -2.88
C LEU A 13 -13.61 1.35 -4.17
N GLY A 14 -14.79 1.87 -4.52
CA GLY A 14 -14.98 2.71 -5.71
C GLY A 14 -14.23 4.04 -5.64
N LEU A 15 -14.18 4.67 -4.46
CA LEU A 15 -13.42 5.90 -4.24
C LEU A 15 -11.92 5.64 -4.41
N ILE A 16 -11.43 4.54 -3.84
CA ILE A 16 -10.01 4.18 -3.91
C ILE A 16 -9.61 3.87 -5.36
N ALA A 17 -10.44 3.14 -6.11
CA ALA A 17 -10.22 2.88 -7.53
C ALA A 17 -10.10 4.19 -8.34
N HIS A 18 -11.01 5.14 -8.09
CA HIS A 18 -10.96 6.46 -8.71
C HIS A 18 -9.67 7.22 -8.36
N MET A 19 -9.26 7.24 -7.08
CA MET A 19 -8.04 7.90 -6.64
C MET A 19 -6.78 7.26 -7.24
N VAL A 20 -6.70 5.93 -7.30
CA VAL A 20 -5.58 5.22 -7.92
C VAL A 20 -5.49 5.57 -9.40
N ARG A 21 -6.61 5.55 -10.13
CA ARG A 21 -6.65 5.93 -11.55
C ARG A 21 -6.23 7.37 -11.78
N PHE A 22 -6.73 8.31 -10.97
CA PHE A 22 -6.33 9.71 -11.06
C PHE A 22 -4.82 9.88 -10.87
N ASN A 23 -4.23 9.20 -9.88
CA ASN A 23 -2.79 9.28 -9.63
C ASN A 23 -1.96 8.63 -10.74
N ARG A 24 -2.46 7.60 -11.44
CA ARG A 24 -1.75 6.98 -12.59
C ARG A 24 -1.54 7.96 -13.75
N ASN A 25 -2.37 8.99 -13.87
CA ASN A 25 -2.18 10.04 -14.88
C ASN A 25 -1.02 10.99 -14.55
N LEU A 26 -0.56 11.02 -13.30
CA LEU A 26 0.46 11.97 -12.81
C LEU A 26 1.78 11.29 -12.45
N PHE A 27 1.76 10.00 -12.12
CA PHE A 27 2.89 9.25 -11.58
C PHE A 27 3.13 7.98 -12.40
N ALA A 28 4.39 7.68 -12.69
CA ALA A 28 4.79 6.50 -13.44
C ALA A 28 4.42 5.19 -12.71
N ASN A 29 4.51 5.17 -11.38
CA ASN A 29 4.14 4.01 -10.58
C ASN A 29 3.16 4.39 -9.47
N VAL A 30 2.01 3.71 -9.42
CA VAL A 30 0.99 3.86 -8.39
C VAL A 30 0.58 2.49 -7.88
N LYS A 31 0.77 2.26 -6.58
CA LYS A 31 0.41 1.02 -5.90
C LYS A 31 -0.52 1.31 -4.72
N TYR A 32 -1.39 0.35 -4.43
CA TYR A 32 -2.21 0.35 -3.23
C TYR A 32 -1.71 -0.73 -2.27
N ALA A 33 -1.49 -0.36 -1.01
CA ALA A 33 -1.16 -1.26 0.08
C ALA A 33 -2.25 -1.16 1.16
N GLN A 34 -2.37 -2.18 2.00
CA GLN A 34 -3.23 -2.12 3.18
C GLN A 34 -2.56 -2.78 4.38
N SER A 35 -2.94 -2.34 5.56
CA SER A 35 -2.46 -2.92 6.81
C SER A 35 -3.58 -3.00 7.84
N ALA A 36 -3.43 -3.88 8.83
CA ALA A 36 -4.37 -4.03 9.92
C ALA A 36 -4.19 -2.92 10.95
N VAL A 37 -5.26 -2.16 11.19
CA VAL A 37 -5.32 -1.09 12.19
C VAL A 37 -6.65 -1.24 12.92
N SER A 38 -6.60 -1.79 14.14
CA SER A 38 -7.79 -2.23 14.87
C SER A 38 -8.81 -1.13 15.16
N THR A 39 -8.36 0.10 15.33
CA THR A 39 -9.22 1.26 15.60
C THR A 39 -9.72 1.96 14.34
N TYR A 40 -9.24 1.58 13.16
CA TYR A 40 -9.70 2.15 11.89
C TYR A 40 -11.01 1.47 11.45
N PRO A 41 -11.92 2.17 10.75
CA PRO A 41 -13.14 1.54 10.23
C PRO A 41 -12.85 0.25 9.44
N SER A 42 -13.57 -0.82 9.76
CA SER A 42 -13.37 -2.18 9.23
C SER A 42 -12.00 -2.80 9.52
N GLY A 43 -11.25 -2.29 10.51
CA GLY A 43 -10.03 -2.90 11.04
C GLY A 43 -8.81 -2.84 10.11
N THR A 44 -8.90 -2.14 8.98
CA THR A 44 -7.82 -2.06 7.99
C THR A 44 -7.73 -0.65 7.42
N MET A 45 -6.50 -0.19 7.21
CA MET A 45 -6.19 1.11 6.64
C MET A 45 -5.40 0.91 5.34
N GLY A 46 -5.88 1.56 4.28
CA GLY A 46 -5.25 1.59 2.96
C GLY A 46 -4.21 2.71 2.84
N TYR A 47 -3.28 2.51 1.92
CA TYR A 47 -2.24 3.46 1.57
C TYR A 47 -2.08 3.50 0.06
N ILE A 48 -2.16 4.69 -0.54
CA ILE A 48 -1.86 4.90 -1.96
C ILE A 48 -0.45 5.44 -2.04
N ILE A 49 0.42 4.70 -2.72
CA ILE A 49 1.84 4.98 -2.85
C ILE A 49 2.15 5.32 -4.31
N CYS A 50 2.63 6.54 -4.53
CA CYS A 50 2.92 7.08 -5.84
C CYS A 50 4.42 7.38 -6.00
N SER A 51 4.99 7.05 -7.16
CA SER A 51 6.37 7.38 -7.53
C SER A 51 6.43 8.01 -8.92
N LYS A 52 7.27 9.05 -9.05
CA LYS A 52 7.56 9.67 -10.35
C LYS A 52 8.50 8.81 -11.21
N SER A 53 9.37 8.04 -10.57
CA SER A 53 10.26 7.10 -11.22
C SER A 53 9.65 5.70 -11.25
N ASP A 54 10.06 4.90 -12.24
CA ASP A 54 9.65 3.51 -12.43
C ASP A 54 10.34 2.54 -11.45
N ILE A 55 10.43 2.94 -10.18
CA ILE A 55 10.95 2.09 -9.12
C ILE A 55 9.85 1.18 -8.60
N ASP A 56 10.18 -0.08 -8.32
CA ASP A 56 9.25 -0.98 -7.63
C ASP A 56 9.13 -0.60 -6.16
N VAL A 57 8.03 0.05 -5.80
CA VAL A 57 7.72 0.44 -4.41
C VAL A 57 7.27 -0.74 -3.54
N THR A 58 6.98 -1.91 -4.14
CA THR A 58 6.54 -3.12 -3.41
C THR A 58 7.69 -3.86 -2.73
N THR A 59 8.92 -3.54 -3.13
CA THR A 59 10.15 -4.12 -2.56
C THR A 59 10.96 -3.01 -1.88
N PRO A 60 11.30 -3.15 -0.59
CA PRO A 60 12.10 -2.14 0.09
C PRO A 60 13.53 -2.14 -0.48
N SER A 61 14.07 -0.96 -0.77
CA SER A 61 15.44 -0.84 -1.32
C SER A 61 16.55 -1.29 -0.34
N ARG A 62 16.23 -1.38 0.96
CA ARG A 62 17.11 -1.92 2.00
C ARG A 62 16.33 -2.88 2.87
N PHE A 63 16.88 -4.08 3.05
CA PHE A 63 16.30 -5.09 3.93
C PHE A 63 16.80 -4.88 5.36
N LEU A 64 15.87 -4.82 6.31
CA LEU A 64 16.18 -4.67 7.72
C LEU A 64 16.58 -6.02 8.31
N THR A 65 17.70 -6.04 9.02
CA THR A 65 18.11 -7.20 9.82
C THR A 65 17.32 -7.26 11.13
N LYS A 66 17.39 -8.39 11.84
CA LYS A 66 16.78 -8.51 13.17
C LYS A 66 17.33 -7.48 14.16
N ASP A 67 18.63 -7.19 14.07
CA ASP A 67 19.30 -6.17 14.88
C ASP A 67 18.77 -4.76 14.57
N ASP A 68 18.54 -4.44 13.30
CA ASP A 68 17.97 -3.13 12.90
C ASP A 68 16.56 -2.93 13.47
N ILE A 69 15.72 -3.97 13.38
CA ILE A 69 14.34 -3.94 13.91
C ILE A 69 14.35 -3.69 15.42
N GLN A 70 15.25 -4.34 16.16
CA GLN A 70 15.40 -4.14 17.61
C GLN A 70 15.93 -2.75 17.94
N LYS A 71 17.00 -2.29 17.25
CA LYS A 71 17.59 -0.95 17.45
C LYS A 71 16.59 0.17 17.19
N MET A 72 15.77 0.02 16.14
CA MET A 72 14.73 0.98 15.76
C MET A 72 13.43 0.83 16.57
N LYS A 73 13.34 -0.19 17.45
CA LYS A 73 12.15 -0.48 18.28
C LYS A 73 10.87 -0.65 17.46
N LEU A 74 10.98 -1.24 16.27
CA LEU A 74 9.84 -1.44 15.37
C LEU A 74 8.95 -2.56 15.90
N ARG A 75 7.66 -2.26 16.11
CA ARG A 75 6.68 -3.23 16.61
C ARG A 75 5.78 -3.84 15.52
N TYR A 76 5.70 -3.18 14.37
CA TYR A 76 4.81 -3.57 13.26
C TYR A 76 5.62 -3.81 12.00
N TYR A 77 6.28 -2.77 11.49
CA TYR A 77 6.99 -2.82 10.22
C TYR A 77 8.22 -3.74 10.26
N ASN A 78 8.38 -4.53 9.20
CA ASN A 78 9.61 -5.23 8.83
C ASN A 78 9.62 -5.41 7.29
N SER A 79 10.76 -5.80 6.70
CA SER A 79 10.89 -5.88 5.24
C SER A 79 9.98 -6.92 4.58
N GLN A 80 9.60 -7.99 5.27
CA GLN A 80 8.66 -8.97 4.74
C GLN A 80 7.23 -8.42 4.76
N LEU A 81 6.85 -7.75 5.86
CA LEU A 81 5.54 -7.12 6.00
C LEU A 81 5.35 -6.00 4.97
N HIS A 82 6.42 -5.28 4.60
CA HIS A 82 6.40 -4.28 3.54
C HIS A 82 5.83 -4.85 2.25
N SER A 83 6.42 -5.92 1.71
CA SER A 83 5.96 -6.54 0.47
C SER A 83 4.58 -7.19 0.63
N ALA A 84 4.32 -7.81 1.79
CA ALA A 84 3.03 -8.42 2.07
C ALA A 84 1.86 -7.41 2.10
N ALA A 85 2.10 -6.16 2.49
CA ALA A 85 1.06 -5.13 2.52
C ALA A 85 0.48 -4.81 1.12
N PHE A 86 1.21 -5.10 0.05
CA PHE A 86 0.76 -4.96 -1.34
C PHE A 86 0.04 -6.20 -1.87
N VAL A 87 -0.02 -7.29 -1.09
CA VAL A 87 -0.77 -8.50 -1.45
C VAL A 87 -2.23 -8.28 -1.08
N LEU A 88 -3.03 -7.94 -2.08
CA LEU A 88 -4.44 -7.58 -1.88
C LEU A 88 -5.38 -8.79 -2.05
N PRO A 89 -6.51 -8.84 -1.32
CA PRO A 89 -7.62 -9.73 -1.61
C PRO A 89 -8.12 -9.64 -3.06
N GLU A 90 -8.64 -10.75 -3.58
CA GLU A 90 -9.07 -10.85 -4.99
C GLU A 90 -10.17 -9.86 -5.39
N PHE A 91 -11.12 -9.56 -4.50
CA PHE A 91 -12.17 -8.59 -4.80
C PHE A 91 -11.61 -7.17 -5.02
N ILE A 92 -10.54 -6.82 -4.29
CA ILE A 92 -9.86 -5.53 -4.41
C ILE A 92 -9.06 -5.50 -5.71
N LYS A 93 -8.31 -6.57 -6.00
CA LYS A 93 -7.56 -6.71 -7.25
C LYS A 93 -8.44 -6.53 -8.48
N LYS A 94 -9.60 -7.19 -8.54
CA LYS A 94 -10.55 -7.06 -9.65
C LYS A 94 -10.98 -5.62 -9.92
N ASN A 95 -11.15 -4.82 -8.87
CA ASN A 95 -11.55 -3.41 -8.99
C ASN A 95 -10.40 -2.49 -9.43
N PHE A 96 -9.14 -2.94 -9.33
CA PHE A 96 -7.96 -2.22 -9.83
C PHE A 96 -7.45 -2.72 -11.19
N ILE A 97 -7.85 -3.94 -11.60
CA ILE A 97 -7.45 -4.64 -12.82
C ILE A 97 -8.53 -4.53 -13.93
N GLY A 98 -9.67 -3.90 -13.64
CA GLY A 98 -10.81 -3.81 -14.57
C GLY A 98 -10.67 -2.88 -15.79
N GLU A 99 -9.52 -2.27 -16.07
CA GLU A 99 -9.30 -1.42 -17.25
C GLU A 99 -7.81 -1.49 -17.69
N ASP A 100 -7.35 -2.68 -18.08
CA ASP A 100 -6.28 -2.84 -19.09
C ASP A 100 -6.93 -3.19 -20.45
#